data_AF-A0A1A8Y0C1-F1
#
_entry.id   AF-A0A1A8Y0C1-F1
#
_cell.length_a   1.000
_cell.length_b   1.000
_cell.length_c   1.000
_cell.angle_alpha   90.00
_cell.angle_beta   90.00
_cell.angle_gamma   90.00
#
_symmetry.space_group_name_H-M   'P 1'
#
loop_
_entity.id
_entity.type
_entity.pdbx_description
1 polymer ?
#
loop_
_entity_poly.entity_id
_entity_poly.type
_entity_poly.pdbx_seq_one_letter_code
_entity_poly.pdbx_strand_id
1 'polypeptide(L)'
;MIYSWHKWAGVTVFLLAVMRLIWRVTHRPPDLPDRMSRGEQLIARAAHGLLYLLMFIIPLSGWLMSSAKGFQTVLFGVLPLPDLLAKNKALGDMLETVHWGLNVLLAAVVVGHTAAAFKHHFIDRDDVLTRMLPHHGPR
;
A
#
# COMPACT_ATOMS: atom_id res chain seq x y z
N MET A 1 -23.96 -0.28 0.57
CA MET A 1 -23.21 0.05 1.81
C MET A 1 -21.74 -0.39 1.73
N ILE A 2 -21.43 -1.65 1.40
CA ILE A 2 -20.03 -2.15 1.33
C ILE A 2 -19.16 -1.34 0.35
N TYR A 3 -19.68 -0.98 -0.83
CA TYR A 3 -18.93 -0.19 -1.82
C TYR A 3 -18.51 1.20 -1.33
N SER A 4 -19.36 1.88 -0.54
CA SER A 4 -19.03 3.18 0.04
C SER A 4 -17.91 3.05 1.07
N TRP A 5 -18.00 2.04 1.95
CA TRP A 5 -16.95 1.73 2.92
C TRP A 5 -15.62 1.40 2.25
N HIS A 6 -15.64 0.61 1.18
CA HIS A 6 -14.44 0.28 0.40
C HIS A 6 -13.80 1.55 -0.21
N LYS A 7 -14.60 2.43 -0.82
CA LYS A 7 -14.11 3.71 -1.37
C LYS A 7 -13.52 4.61 -0.27
N TRP A 8 -14.18 4.72 0.88
CA TRP A 8 -13.68 5.51 2.01
C TRP A 8 -12.38 4.96 2.57
N ALA A 9 -12.28 3.64 2.74
CA ALA A 9 -11.06 2.98 3.16
C ALA A 9 -9.92 3.23 2.15
N GLY A 10 -10.19 3.09 0.85
CA GLY A 10 -9.21 3.36 -0.20
C GLY A 10 -8.66 4.79 -0.17
N VAL A 11 -9.53 5.79 -0.07
CA VAL A 11 -9.10 7.21 0.03
C VAL A 11 -8.36 7.48 1.34
N THR A 12 -8.81 6.90 2.46
CA THR A 12 -8.14 7.06 3.75
C THR A 12 -6.74 6.46 3.73
N VAL A 13 -6.59 5.24 3.21
CA VAL A 13 -5.28 4.59 3.04
C VAL A 13 -4.39 5.41 2.11
N PHE A 14 -4.93 5.98 1.04
CA PHE A 14 -4.17 6.85 0.14
C PHE A 14 -3.62 8.09 0.87
N LEU A 15 -4.46 8.79 1.65
CA LEU A 15 -4.03 9.95 2.44
C LEU A 15 -2.97 9.58 3.50
N LEU A 16 -3.17 8.45 4.19
CA LEU A 16 -2.20 7.94 5.15
C LEU A 16 -0.89 7.52 4.46
N ALA A 17 -0.95 6.96 3.25
CA ALA A 17 0.22 6.62 2.47
C ALA A 17 1.01 7.86 2.05
N VAL A 18 0.34 8.95 1.63
CA VAL A 18 0.98 10.25 1.36
C VAL A 18 1.69 10.75 2.60
N MET A 19 0.99 10.81 3.74
CA MET A 19 1.58 11.27 5.01
C MET A 19 2.79 10.41 5.42
N ARG A 20 2.68 9.09 5.26
CA ARG A 20 3.75 8.14 5.56
C ARG A 20 4.95 8.31 4.62
N LEU A 21 4.72 8.60 3.34
CA LEU A 21 5.80 8.86 2.39
C LEU A 21 6.54 10.15 2.75
N ILE A 22 5.82 11.22 3.08
CA ILE A 22 6.41 12.48 3.55
C ILE A 22 7.25 12.23 4.81
N TRP A 23 6.71 11.50 5.79
CA TRP A 23 7.44 11.13 7.00
C TRP A 23 8.73 10.38 6.69
N ARG A 24 8.67 9.41 5.78
CA ARG A 24 9.84 8.59 5.42
C ARG A 24 10.91 9.36 4.63
N VAL A 25 10.53 10.37 3.84
CA VAL A 25 11.49 11.23 3.14
C VAL A 25 12.14 12.23 4.10
N THR A 26 11.40 12.66 5.12
CA THR A 26 11.87 13.63 6.13
C THR A 26 12.65 12.97 7.28
N HIS A 27 12.43 11.69 7.57
CA HIS A 27 13.08 10.95 8.65
C HIS A 27 13.86 9.74 8.12
N ARG A 28 15.16 9.66 8.46
CA ARG A 28 15.99 8.51 8.10
C ARG A 28 15.44 7.23 8.73
N PRO A 29 15.08 6.20 7.95
CA PRO A 29 14.72 4.92 8.51
C PRO A 29 15.94 4.26 9.17
N PRO A 30 15.74 3.43 10.21
CA PRO A 30 16.82 2.64 10.81
C PRO A 30 17.48 1.74 9.75
N ASP A 31 18.80 1.57 9.86
CA ASP A 31 19.55 0.68 8.97
C ASP A 31 19.11 -0.78 9.13
N LEU A 32 19.12 -1.53 8.03
CA LEU A 32 18.86 -2.98 8.05
C LEU A 32 19.95 -3.69 8.87
N PRO A 33 19.66 -4.81 9.54
CA PRO A 33 20.65 -5.51 10.34
C PRO A 33 21.88 -5.93 9.51
N ASP A 34 23.08 -5.64 10.01
CA ASP A 34 24.36 -5.99 9.33
C ASP A 34 24.53 -7.50 9.11
N ARG A 35 23.83 -8.31 9.91
CA ARG A 35 23.80 -9.78 9.81
C ARG A 35 23.05 -10.29 8.58
N MET A 36 22.27 -9.44 7.93
CA MET A 36 21.45 -9.81 6.78
C MET A 36 22.28 -9.76 5.50
N SER A 37 22.19 -10.79 4.66
CA SER A 37 22.96 -10.85 3.42
C SER A 37 22.61 -9.69 2.49
N ARG A 38 23.55 -9.26 1.63
CA ARG A 38 23.30 -8.17 0.66
C ARG A 38 22.09 -8.47 -0.25
N GLY A 39 21.86 -9.73 -0.58
CA GLY A 39 20.70 -10.18 -1.37
C GLY A 39 19.39 -9.99 -0.62
N GLU A 40 19.32 -10.44 0.64
CA GLU A 40 18.14 -10.23 1.50
C GLU A 40 17.86 -8.74 1.73
N GLN A 41 18.91 -7.91 1.87
CA GLN A 41 18.75 -6.46 1.99
C GLN A 41 18.14 -5.84 0.74
N LEU A 42 18.57 -6.28 -0.43
CA LEU A 42 18.00 -5.81 -1.69
C LEU A 42 16.53 -6.23 -1.83
N ILE A 43 16.21 -7.49 -1.52
CA ILE A 43 14.84 -8.01 -1.57
C ILE A 43 13.94 -7.26 -0.58
N ALA A 44 14.39 -7.02 0.65
CA ALA A 44 13.64 -6.30 1.67
C ALA A 44 13.33 -4.85 1.25
N ARG A 45 14.32 -4.16 0.64
CA ARG A 45 14.14 -2.81 0.09
C ARG A 45 13.18 -2.81 -1.10
N ALA A 46 13.32 -3.78 -2.02
CA ALA A 46 12.46 -3.92 -3.19
C ALA A 46 11.01 -4.22 -2.81
N ALA A 47 10.79 -5.15 -1.87
CA ALA A 47 9.46 -5.49 -1.36
C ALA A 47 8.79 -4.28 -0.70
N HIS A 48 9.52 -3.52 0.14
CA HIS A 48 9.00 -2.28 0.72
C HIS A 48 8.68 -1.24 -0.35
N GLY A 49 9.58 -1.03 -1.32
CA GLY A 49 9.35 -0.10 -2.43
C GLY A 49 8.09 -0.47 -3.22
N LEU A 50 7.92 -1.77 -3.51
CA LEU A 50 6.74 -2.29 -4.20
C LEU A 50 5.46 -2.10 -3.38
N LEU A 51 5.49 -2.37 -2.07
CA LEU A 51 4.34 -2.11 -1.19
C LEU A 51 3.95 -0.62 -1.21
N TYR A 52 4.92 0.29 -1.11
CA TYR A 52 4.63 1.73 -1.25
C TYR A 52 3.99 2.03 -2.59
N LEU A 53 4.58 1.57 -3.70
CA LEU A 53 4.04 1.81 -5.04
C LEU A 53 2.58 1.31 -5.16
N LEU A 54 2.30 0.10 -4.70
CA LEU A 54 0.96 -0.49 -4.74
C LEU A 54 -0.04 0.28 -3.86
N MET A 55 0.38 0.77 -2.69
CA MET A 55 -0.47 1.59 -1.81
C MET A 55 -0.93 2.90 -2.49
N PHE A 56 -0.21 3.41 -3.49
CA PHE A 56 -0.64 4.59 -4.26
C PHE A 56 -1.41 4.24 -5.53
N ILE A 57 -0.92 3.27 -6.32
CA ILE A 57 -1.52 2.93 -7.62
C ILE A 57 -2.90 2.27 -7.44
N ILE A 58 -3.12 1.48 -6.39
CA ILE A 58 -4.41 0.81 -6.17
C ILE A 58 -5.53 1.83 -5.89
N PRO A 59 -5.43 2.74 -4.90
CA PRO A 59 -6.46 3.76 -4.71
C PRO A 59 -6.65 4.67 -5.93
N LEU A 60 -5.57 5.03 -6.61
CA LEU A 60 -5.63 5.87 -7.81
C LEU A 60 -6.39 5.17 -8.94
N SER A 61 -6.09 3.90 -9.21
CA SER A 61 -6.83 3.10 -10.21
C SER A 61 -8.31 2.95 -9.85
N GLY A 62 -8.65 2.79 -8.56
CA GLY A 62 -10.03 2.73 -8.09
C GLY A 62 -10.78 4.06 -8.25
N TRP A 63 -10.11 5.19 -8.06
CA TRP A 63 -10.66 6.52 -8.31
C TRP A 63 -10.90 6.73 -9.81
N LEU A 64 -9.89 6.46 -10.65
CA LEU A 64 -10.02 6.53 -12.11
C LEU A 64 -11.15 5.63 -12.62
N MET A 65 -11.27 4.41 -12.11
CA MET A 65 -12.35 3.48 -12.44
C MET A 65 -13.72 4.08 -12.10
N SER A 66 -13.86 4.67 -10.90
CA SER A 66 -15.12 5.28 -10.45
C SER A 66 -15.52 6.45 -11.35
N SER A 67 -14.57 7.33 -11.70
CA SER A 67 -14.80 8.44 -12.63
C SER A 67 -15.19 7.97 -14.03
N ALA A 68 -14.47 6.97 -14.59
CA ALA A 68 -14.78 6.41 -15.91
C ALA A 68 -16.16 5.73 -15.95
N LYS A 69 -16.60 5.09 -14.85
CA LYS A 69 -17.95 4.51 -14.72
C LYS A 69 -19.02 5.56 -14.40
N GLY A 70 -18.65 6.81 -14.20
CA GLY A 70 -19.58 7.92 -13.92
C GLY A 70 -20.13 7.94 -12.50
N PHE A 71 -19.43 7.31 -11.55
CA PHE A 71 -19.76 7.33 -10.13
C PHE A 71 -18.84 8.29 -9.39
N GLN A 72 -19.37 9.43 -8.96
CA GLN A 72 -18.63 10.38 -8.15
C GLN A 72 -18.19 9.75 -6.82
N THR A 73 -16.91 9.89 -6.49
CA THR A 73 -16.37 9.44 -5.20
C THR A 73 -16.62 10.52 -4.16
N VAL A 74 -17.45 10.22 -3.15
CA VAL A 74 -17.72 11.15 -2.04
C VAL A 74 -17.06 10.61 -0.78
N LEU A 75 -16.02 11.29 -0.31
CA LEU A 75 -15.27 10.94 0.89
C LEU A 75 -16.15 11.15 2.14
N PHE A 76 -16.32 10.08 2.92
CA PHE A 76 -17.20 10.00 4.10
C PHE A 76 -18.65 10.46 3.85
N GLY A 77 -19.09 10.53 2.59
CA GLY A 77 -20.40 11.06 2.22
C GLY A 77 -20.53 12.59 2.29
N VAL A 78 -19.44 13.30 2.61
CA VAL A 78 -19.46 14.76 2.82
C VAL A 78 -18.68 15.51 1.74
N LEU A 79 -17.50 15.01 1.35
CA LEU A 79 -16.62 15.71 0.42
C LEU A 79 -16.62 15.03 -0.96
N PRO A 80 -17.29 15.60 -1.98
CA PRO A 80 -17.21 15.09 -3.34
C PRO A 80 -15.82 15.35 -3.93
N LEU A 81 -15.14 14.28 -4.33
CA LEU A 81 -13.89 14.38 -5.07
C LEU A 81 -14.19 14.63 -6.56
N PRO A 82 -13.35 15.41 -7.26
CA PRO A 82 -13.53 15.66 -8.68
C PRO A 82 -13.36 14.36 -9.49
N ASP A 83 -14.09 14.28 -10.59
CA ASP A 83 -13.86 13.21 -11.56
C ASP A 83 -12.62 13.51 -12.39
N LEU A 84 -11.70 12.53 -12.43
CA LEU A 84 -10.43 12.66 -13.15
C LEU A 84 -10.53 12.25 -14.62
N LEU A 85 -11.59 11.52 -14.98
CA LEU A 85 -11.83 10.98 -16.31
C LEU A 85 -13.27 11.23 -16.71
N ALA A 86 -13.49 11.47 -18.00
CA ALA A 86 -14.82 11.47 -18.59
C ALA A 86 -15.40 10.05 -18.59
N LYS A 87 -16.74 9.96 -18.62
CA LYS A 87 -17.45 8.68 -18.64
C LYS A 87 -17.08 7.88 -19.88
N ASN A 88 -16.54 6.68 -19.68
CA ASN A 88 -16.17 5.75 -20.73
C ASN A 88 -16.25 4.33 -20.18
N LYS A 89 -17.24 3.56 -20.65
CA LYS A 89 -17.50 2.20 -20.18
C LYS A 89 -16.31 1.26 -20.44
N ALA A 90 -15.74 1.28 -21.64
CA ALA A 90 -14.62 0.42 -22.00
C ALA A 90 -13.40 0.69 -21.10
N LEU A 91 -13.13 1.97 -20.83
CA LEU A 91 -12.06 2.36 -19.91
C LEU A 91 -12.35 1.94 -18.46
N GLY A 92 -13.61 2.06 -18.02
CA GLY A 92 -14.06 1.61 -16.71
C GLY A 92 -13.88 0.10 -16.50
N ASP A 93 -14.23 -0.72 -17.50
CA ASP A 93 -14.10 -2.18 -17.44
C ASP A 93 -12.61 -2.61 -17.47
N MET A 94 -11.78 -1.92 -18.25
CA MET A 94 -10.32 -2.11 -18.24
C MET A 94 -9.72 -1.75 -16.87
N LEU A 95 -10.09 -0.60 -16.31
CA LEU A 95 -9.59 -0.15 -15.01
C LEU A 95 -10.04 -1.06 -13.86
N GLU A 96 -11.22 -1.66 -13.95
CA GLU A 96 -11.67 -2.68 -13.00
C GLU A 96 -10.76 -3.91 -13.02
N THR A 97 -10.40 -4.38 -14.22
CA THR A 97 -9.49 -5.53 -14.39
C THR A 97 -8.10 -5.21 -13.83
N VAL A 98 -7.57 -4.03 -14.14
CA VAL A 98 -6.28 -3.54 -13.62
C VAL A 98 -6.33 -3.43 -12.10
N HIS A 99 -7.36 -2.79 -11.55
CA HIS A 99 -7.52 -2.61 -10.11
C HIS A 99 -7.60 -3.96 -9.39
N TRP A 100 -8.35 -4.92 -9.93
CA TRP A 100 -8.41 -6.28 -9.39
C TRP A 100 -7.05 -6.97 -9.41
N GLY A 101 -6.35 -6.94 -10.55
CA GLY A 101 -5.02 -7.54 -10.68
C GLY A 101 -3.99 -6.95 -9.72
N LEU A 102 -4.03 -5.63 -9.52
CA LEU A 102 -3.17 -4.94 -8.55
C LEU A 102 -3.49 -5.36 -7.11
N ASN A 103 -4.77 -5.57 -6.76
CA ASN A 103 -5.15 -6.05 -5.43
C ASN A 103 -4.65 -7.49 -5.17
N VAL A 104 -4.73 -8.37 -6.18
CA VAL A 104 -4.17 -9.74 -6.08
C VAL A 104 -2.66 -9.68 -5.89
N LEU A 105 -1.97 -8.83 -6.65
CA LEU A 105 -0.53 -8.62 -6.49
C LEU A 105 -0.18 -8.08 -5.10
N LEU A 106 -0.92 -7.10 -4.59
CA LEU A 106 -0.71 -6.57 -3.23
C LEU A 106 -0.88 -7.68 -2.18
N ALA A 107 -1.93 -8.50 -2.29
CA ALA A 107 -2.15 -9.60 -1.36
C ALA A 107 -0.95 -10.58 -1.35
N ALA A 108 -0.44 -10.96 -2.52
CA ALA A 108 0.73 -11.83 -2.63
C ALA A 108 1.99 -11.20 -1.99
N VAL A 109 2.23 -9.91 -2.25
CA VAL A 109 3.38 -9.19 -1.68
C VAL A 109 3.26 -9.04 -0.16
N VAL A 110 2.06 -8.75 0.36
CA VAL A 110 1.80 -8.64 1.81
C VAL A 110 2.04 -9.97 2.51
N VAL A 111 1.54 -11.08 1.93
CA VAL A 111 1.77 -12.42 2.47
C VAL A 111 3.26 -12.73 2.50
N GLY A 112 3.97 -12.51 1.40
CA GLY A 112 5.42 -12.74 1.31
C GLY A 112 6.21 -11.86 2.29
N HIS A 113 5.86 -10.58 2.40
CA HIS A 113 6.48 -9.63 3.33
C HIS A 113 6.28 -10.04 4.80
N THR A 114 5.06 -10.44 5.15
CA THR A 114 4.71 -10.88 6.51
C THR A 114 5.41 -12.19 6.86
N ALA A 115 5.44 -13.15 5.93
CA ALA A 115 6.17 -14.40 6.09
C ALA A 115 7.68 -14.16 6.28
N ALA A 116 8.27 -13.24 5.52
CA ALA A 116 9.67 -12.86 5.69
C ALA A 116 9.91 -12.25 7.08
N ALA A 117 9.07 -11.32 7.54
CA ALA A 117 9.19 -10.73 8.87
C ALA A 117 9.13 -11.79 9.98
N PHE A 118 8.26 -12.80 9.84
CA PHE A 118 8.19 -13.92 10.78
C PHE A 118 9.41 -14.86 10.70
N LYS A 119 9.90 -15.18 9.49
CA LYS A 119 11.14 -15.96 9.33
C LYS A 119 12.30 -15.25 10.03
N HIS A 120 12.45 -13.95 9.80
CA HIS A 120 13.48 -13.12 10.42
C HIS A 120 13.39 -13.10 11.96
N HIS A 121 12.17 -12.97 12.49
CA HIS A 121 11.96 -12.94 13.94
C HIS A 121 12.16 -14.31 14.63
N PHE A 122 11.59 -15.38 14.08
CA PHE A 122 11.58 -16.69 14.75
C PHE A 122 12.79 -17.58 14.40
N ILE A 123 13.30 -17.49 13.18
CA ILE A 123 14.41 -18.33 12.68
C ILE A 123 15.72 -17.58 12.78
N ASP A 124 15.80 -16.41 12.14
CA ASP A 124 17.05 -15.62 12.11
C ASP A 124 17.31 -14.88 13.44
N ARG A 125 16.28 -14.82 14.31
CA ARG A 125 16.29 -14.18 15.64
C ARG A 125 16.84 -12.75 15.59
N ASP A 126 16.40 -12.00 14.58
CA ASP A 126 16.74 -10.59 14.44
C ASP A 126 15.62 -9.66 14.94
N ASP A 127 15.96 -8.37 15.01
CA ASP A 127 15.06 -7.32 15.48
C ASP A 127 14.22 -6.69 14.37
N VAL A 128 14.09 -7.31 13.20
CA VAL A 128 13.36 -6.71 12.07
C VAL A 128 11.88 -6.47 12.43
N LEU A 129 11.26 -7.41 13.13
CA LEU A 129 9.87 -7.29 13.58
C LEU A 129 9.71 -6.34 14.77
N THR A 130 10.64 -6.38 15.74
CA THR A 130 10.58 -5.55 16.96
C THR A 130 10.76 -4.07 16.65
N ARG A 131 11.52 -3.73 15.60
CA ARG A 131 11.66 -2.36 15.08
C ARG A 131 10.41 -1.78 14.43
N MET A 132 9.41 -2.62 14.12
CA MET A 132 8.10 -2.15 13.62
C MET A 132 7.08 -1.95 14.75
N LEU A 133 7.41 -2.29 16.00
CA LEU A 133 6.52 -2.18 17.15
C LEU A 133 6.77 -0.87 17.93
N PRO A 134 5.72 -0.20 18.42
CA PRO A 134 5.85 1.11 19.08
C PRO A 134 6.59 1.09 20.43
N HIS A 135 6.79 -0.07 21.07
CA HIS A 135 7.31 -0.18 22.45
C HIS A 135 8.53 -1.09 22.62
N HIS A 136 9.25 -1.44 21.54
CA HIS A 136 10.46 -2.26 21.65
C HIS A 136 11.67 -1.52 21.04
N GLY A 137 12.43 -0.85 21.92
CA GLY A 137 13.79 -0.41 21.59
C GLY A 137 14.72 -1.62 21.42
N PRO A 138 15.82 -1.47 20.65
CA PRO A 138 16.77 -2.55 20.42
C PRO A 138 17.34 -3.05 21.76
N ARG A 139 17.54 -4.37 21.87
CA ARG A 139 18.31 -4.97 22.96
C ARG A 139 19.81 -4.85 22.69
#